data_AF-A0A944BGF7-F1
#
_entry.id   AF-A0A944BGF7-F1
#
_cell.length_a   1.000
_cell.length_b   1.000
_cell.length_c   1.000
_cell.angle_alpha   90.00
_cell.angle_beta   90.00
_cell.angle_gamma   90.00
#
_symmetry.space_group_name_H-M   'P 1'
#
loop_
_entity.id
_entity.type
_entity.pdbx_description
1 polymer ?
#
loop_
_entity_poly.entity_id
_entity_poly.type
_entity_poly.pdbx_seq_one_letter_code
_entity_poly.pdbx_strand_id
1 'polypeptide(L)'
;MDSENLKKKTAVSLIWNIINKAGYQVIAFLVAIITTRILTPEDFGYIAALAIFSIVSGVLIESGFSIALVRRENNTRADYSAAFYFNVLLSIILYLILFFCAPLIADFFNMPPLVNLARVIFLALVINSFVIVPNVILTKQLKFKQIAIADLGGMIISSVITIVLAIKGFGYWAIAAQQVSQVFFKMIIIWCCSKWWPSWKSNFALIKELFAFSFAIIISSLLNYLSKYVYNFVIGRTYSTADLGYYGQANKYYQIPVNVIINSVVGVAYPVFSSLNNDKERQ
;
A
#
# COMPACT_ATOMS: atom_id res chain seq x y z
N MET A 1 -8.92 -26.12 20.34
CA MET A 1 -7.54 -25.81 19.86
C MET A 1 -6.74 -25.51 21.11
N ASP A 2 -5.76 -26.35 21.46
CA ASP A 2 -5.02 -26.19 22.72
C ASP A 2 -4.30 -24.85 22.78
N SER A 3 -4.32 -24.21 23.94
CA SER A 3 -3.74 -22.88 24.18
C SER A 3 -2.25 -22.81 23.80
N GLU A 4 -1.53 -23.91 23.94
CA GLU A 4 -0.11 -24.05 23.57
C GLU A 4 0.09 -24.06 22.04
N ASN A 5 -0.78 -24.75 21.29
CA ASN A 5 -0.78 -24.73 19.82
C ASN A 5 -1.13 -23.35 19.26
N LEU A 6 -2.02 -22.61 19.91
CA LEU A 6 -2.32 -21.21 19.59
C LEU A 6 -1.11 -20.31 19.79
N LYS A 7 -0.42 -20.39 20.95
CA LYS A 7 0.79 -19.61 21.22
C LYS A 7 1.88 -19.86 20.18
N LYS A 8 2.16 -21.12 19.85
CA LYS A 8 3.15 -21.50 18.83
C LYS A 8 2.78 -20.97 17.44
N LYS A 9 1.52 -21.11 17.03
CA LYS A 9 1.03 -20.59 15.74
C LYS A 9 1.17 -19.08 15.66
N THR A 10 0.84 -18.36 16.73
CA THR A 10 0.99 -16.90 16.79
C THR A 10 2.45 -16.47 16.73
N ALA A 11 3.36 -17.13 17.47
CA ALA A 11 4.79 -16.81 17.43
C ALA A 11 5.39 -16.99 16.02
N VAL A 12 5.09 -18.12 15.35
CA VAL A 12 5.53 -18.37 13.97
C VAL A 12 4.96 -17.31 13.02
N SER A 13 3.69 -16.94 13.20
CA SER A 13 3.02 -15.92 12.40
C SER A 13 3.66 -14.54 12.54
N LEU A 14 4.03 -14.16 13.77
CA LEU A 14 4.75 -12.92 14.06
C LEU A 14 6.12 -12.91 13.40
N ILE A 15 6.88 -14.00 13.47
CA ILE A 15 8.19 -14.12 12.80
C ILE A 15 8.04 -13.91 11.29
N TRP A 16 7.05 -14.55 10.65
CA TRP A 16 6.80 -14.35 9.22
C TRP A 16 6.40 -12.91 8.87
N ASN A 17 5.64 -12.23 9.74
CA ASN A 17 5.31 -10.83 9.55
C ASN A 17 6.54 -9.93 9.66
N ILE A 18 7.43 -10.19 10.62
CA ILE A 18 8.71 -9.48 10.78
C ILE A 18 9.58 -9.69 9.55
N ILE A 19 9.76 -10.94 9.11
CA ILE A 19 10.50 -11.29 7.89
C ILE A 19 9.92 -10.56 6.68
N ASN A 20 8.59 -10.50 6.56
CA ASN A 20 7.93 -9.79 5.47
C ASN A 20 8.31 -8.29 5.49
N LYS A 21 8.07 -7.61 6.62
CA LYS A 21 8.31 -6.16 6.73
C LYS A 21 9.79 -5.80 6.57
N ALA A 22 10.66 -6.51 7.27
CA ALA A 22 12.11 -6.27 7.21
C ALA A 22 12.67 -6.64 5.83
N GLY A 23 12.32 -7.81 5.30
CA GLY A 23 12.78 -8.27 3.99
C GLY A 23 12.35 -7.32 2.87
N TYR A 24 11.09 -6.88 2.89
CA TYR A 24 10.58 -5.92 1.93
C TYR A 24 11.38 -4.60 1.98
N GLN A 25 11.63 -4.08 3.19
CA GLN A 25 12.38 -2.84 3.37
C GLN A 25 13.84 -2.97 2.91
N VAL A 26 14.51 -4.09 3.21
CA VAL A 26 15.88 -4.37 2.77
C VAL A 26 15.96 -4.45 1.26
N ILE A 27 15.05 -5.19 0.61
CA ILE A 27 15.01 -5.28 -0.86
C ILE A 27 14.74 -3.90 -1.47
N ALA A 28 13.77 -3.15 -0.94
CA ALA A 28 13.45 -1.80 -1.42
C ALA A 28 14.64 -0.85 -1.29
N PHE A 29 15.40 -0.95 -0.21
CA PHE A 29 16.60 -0.15 0.02
C PHE A 29 17.73 -0.51 -0.95
N LEU A 30 18.02 -1.80 -1.12
CA LEU A 30 19.03 -2.26 -2.08
C LEU A 30 18.71 -1.82 -3.51
N VAL A 31 17.44 -1.97 -3.92
CA VAL A 31 16.98 -1.56 -5.25
C VAL A 31 17.06 -0.05 -5.40
N ALA A 32 16.76 0.71 -4.36
CA ALA A 32 16.92 2.16 -4.39
C ALA A 32 18.40 2.56 -4.57
N ILE A 33 19.35 1.93 -3.88
CA ILE A 33 20.79 2.18 -4.07
C ILE A 33 21.20 1.88 -5.52
N ILE A 34 20.80 0.73 -6.07
CA ILE A 34 21.15 0.34 -7.43
C ILE A 34 20.55 1.32 -8.44
N THR A 35 19.25 1.60 -8.34
CA THR A 35 18.55 2.47 -9.29
C THR A 35 19.01 3.92 -9.21
N THR A 36 19.34 4.45 -8.03
CA THR A 36 19.87 5.83 -7.90
C THR A 36 21.25 6.04 -8.53
N ARG A 37 22.02 4.97 -8.77
CA ARG A 37 23.28 5.06 -9.52
C ARG A 37 23.09 5.07 -11.03
N ILE A 38 21.95 4.59 -11.51
CA ILE A 38 21.66 4.41 -12.94
C ILE A 38 20.71 5.50 -13.44
N LEU A 39 19.69 5.83 -12.65
CA LEU A 39 18.63 6.77 -12.99
C LEU A 39 18.94 8.17 -12.51
N THR A 40 18.43 9.15 -13.24
CA THR A 40 18.62 10.56 -12.93
C THR A 40 17.64 11.03 -11.84
N PRO A 41 17.94 12.13 -11.13
CA PRO A 41 16.99 12.74 -10.20
C PRO A 41 15.66 13.11 -10.86
N GLU A 42 15.69 13.54 -12.13
CA GLU A 42 14.48 13.86 -12.89
C GLU A 42 13.55 12.65 -13.05
N ASP A 43 14.11 11.44 -13.27
CA ASP A 43 13.33 10.21 -13.35
C ASP A 43 12.54 9.94 -12.08
N PHE A 44 13.15 10.20 -10.92
CA PHE A 44 12.47 10.10 -9.62
C PHE A 44 11.47 11.23 -9.41
N GLY A 45 11.74 12.42 -9.95
CA GLY A 45 10.84 13.57 -9.92
C GLY A 45 9.48 13.28 -10.54
N TYR A 46 9.44 12.67 -11.74
CA TYR A 46 8.19 12.29 -12.39
C TYR A 46 7.35 11.33 -11.52
N ILE A 47 8.00 10.36 -10.86
CA ILE A 47 7.33 9.41 -9.97
C ILE A 47 6.83 10.10 -8.69
N ALA A 48 7.64 11.00 -8.13
CA ALA A 48 7.32 11.74 -6.92
C ALA A 48 6.12 12.70 -7.13
N ALA A 49 5.97 13.28 -8.32
CA ALA A 49 4.83 14.12 -8.69
C ALA A 49 3.51 13.34 -8.63
N LEU A 50 3.52 12.08 -9.06
CA LEU A 50 2.33 11.20 -9.09
C LEU A 50 2.03 10.54 -7.75
N ALA A 51 2.99 10.52 -6.82
CA ALA A 51 2.88 9.78 -5.57
C ALA A 51 1.66 10.21 -4.73
N ILE A 52 1.37 11.51 -4.65
CA ILE A 52 0.24 12.02 -3.86
C ILE A 52 -1.10 11.50 -4.38
N PHE A 53 -1.31 11.49 -5.71
CA PHE A 53 -2.54 11.00 -6.33
C PHE A 53 -2.70 9.49 -6.10
N SER A 54 -1.62 8.72 -6.27
CA SER A 54 -1.62 7.28 -6.03
C SER A 54 -1.93 6.95 -4.57
N ILE A 55 -1.34 7.68 -3.61
CA ILE A 55 -1.52 7.44 -2.17
C ILE A 55 -2.92 7.83 -1.72
N VAL A 56 -3.41 9.02 -2.10
CA VAL A 56 -4.77 9.46 -1.79
C VAL A 56 -5.79 8.47 -2.33
N SER A 57 -5.64 8.04 -3.58
CA SER A 57 -6.54 7.05 -4.19
C SER A 57 -6.41 5.69 -3.52
N GLY A 58 -5.20 5.28 -3.17
CA GLY A 58 -4.95 4.04 -2.43
C GLY A 58 -5.68 4.02 -1.09
N VAL A 59 -5.66 5.12 -0.33
CA VAL A 59 -6.38 5.25 0.97
C VAL A 59 -7.89 5.14 0.78
N LEU A 60 -8.43 5.75 -0.28
CA LEU A 60 -9.86 5.65 -0.60
C LEU A 60 -10.26 4.21 -0.96
N ILE A 61 -9.45 3.53 -1.79
CA ILE A 61 -9.70 2.15 -2.24
C ILE A 61 -9.53 1.15 -1.10
N GLU A 62 -8.45 1.29 -0.33
CA GLU A 62 -8.12 0.31 0.72
C GLU A 62 -9.17 0.28 1.82
N SER A 63 -9.95 1.36 1.92
CA SER A 63 -11.18 1.56 2.68
C SER A 63 -11.12 1.08 4.14
N GLY A 64 -11.68 1.85 5.07
CA GLY A 64 -11.75 1.40 6.46
C GLY A 64 -12.46 0.05 6.66
N PHE A 65 -13.16 -0.44 5.62
CA PHE A 65 -13.77 -1.76 5.55
C PHE A 65 -12.76 -2.89 5.75
N SER A 66 -11.54 -2.77 5.22
CA SER A 66 -10.51 -3.81 5.39
C SER A 66 -10.16 -3.98 6.88
N ILE A 67 -10.01 -2.87 7.62
CA ILE A 67 -9.74 -2.88 9.06
C ILE A 67 -10.93 -3.42 9.85
N ALA A 68 -12.15 -3.00 9.49
CA ALA A 68 -13.38 -3.49 10.12
C ALA A 68 -13.58 -5.00 9.91
N LEU A 69 -13.32 -5.51 8.70
CA LEU A 69 -13.40 -6.94 8.38
C LEU A 69 -12.35 -7.77 9.13
N VAL A 70 -11.15 -7.25 9.36
CA VAL A 70 -10.15 -7.96 10.18
C VAL A 70 -10.61 -8.08 11.63
N ARG A 71 -11.23 -7.03 12.20
CA ARG A 71 -11.64 -6.98 13.60
C ARG A 71 -12.90 -7.80 13.93
N ARG A 72 -13.84 -7.91 12.98
CA ARG A 72 -15.12 -8.60 13.21
C ARG A 72 -14.91 -10.12 13.22
N GLU A 73 -15.36 -10.82 14.26
CA GLU A 73 -15.13 -12.26 14.44
C GLU A 73 -15.86 -13.12 13.39
N ASN A 74 -17.15 -12.84 13.13
CA ASN A 74 -18.01 -13.66 12.27
C ASN A 74 -18.31 -12.97 10.93
N ASN A 75 -17.38 -13.04 9.97
CA ASN A 75 -17.64 -12.59 8.60
C ASN A 75 -18.09 -13.77 7.73
N THR A 76 -19.16 -13.57 6.97
CA THR A 76 -19.59 -14.52 5.95
C THR A 76 -18.80 -14.34 4.66
N ARG A 77 -18.87 -15.33 3.76
CA ARG A 77 -18.27 -15.21 2.42
C ARG A 77 -18.89 -14.08 1.60
N ALA A 78 -20.16 -13.77 1.83
CA ALA A 78 -20.87 -12.67 1.20
C ALA A 78 -20.36 -11.29 1.66
N ASP A 79 -19.91 -11.19 2.90
CA ASP A 79 -19.31 -9.97 3.46
C ASP A 79 -17.97 -9.65 2.78
N TYR A 80 -17.11 -10.66 2.63
CA TYR A 80 -15.85 -10.52 1.90
C TYR A 80 -16.06 -10.17 0.43
N SER A 81 -17.08 -10.78 -0.19
CA SER A 81 -17.40 -10.53 -1.60
C SER A 81 -17.94 -9.11 -1.81
N ALA A 82 -18.79 -8.61 -0.91
CA ALA A 82 -19.28 -7.23 -0.96
C ALA A 82 -18.12 -6.21 -0.89
N ALA A 83 -17.20 -6.37 0.06
CA ALA A 83 -16.03 -5.50 0.17
C ALA A 83 -15.09 -5.62 -1.05
N PHE A 84 -14.95 -6.82 -1.60
CA PHE A 84 -14.16 -7.04 -2.82
C PHE A 84 -14.73 -6.27 -4.01
N TYR A 85 -16.03 -6.43 -4.30
CA TYR A 85 -16.67 -5.73 -5.41
C TYR A 85 -16.69 -4.22 -5.19
N PHE A 86 -16.87 -3.76 -3.96
CA PHE A 86 -16.79 -2.34 -3.62
C PHE A 86 -15.40 -1.77 -3.93
N ASN A 87 -14.33 -2.40 -3.45
CA ASN A 87 -12.96 -1.94 -3.68
C ASN A 87 -12.58 -1.97 -5.16
N VAL A 88 -13.02 -2.99 -5.92
CA VAL A 88 -12.78 -3.09 -7.37
C VAL A 88 -13.56 -2.02 -8.13
N LEU A 89 -14.83 -1.80 -7.80
CA LEU A 89 -15.63 -0.75 -8.46
C LEU A 89 -15.05 0.64 -8.17
N LEU A 90 -14.70 0.91 -6.91
CA LEU A 90 -14.12 2.17 -6.49
C LEU A 90 -12.74 2.41 -7.15
N SER A 91 -11.92 1.37 -7.28
CA SER A 91 -10.61 1.49 -7.95
C SER A 91 -10.74 1.78 -9.43
N ILE A 92 -11.71 1.18 -10.13
CA ILE A 92 -12.01 1.47 -11.54
C ILE A 92 -12.49 2.92 -11.71
N ILE A 93 -13.41 3.38 -10.85
CA ILE A 93 -13.92 4.77 -10.90
C ILE A 93 -12.77 5.75 -10.68
N LEU A 94 -11.95 5.55 -9.65
CA LEU A 94 -10.81 6.43 -9.35
C LEU A 94 -9.75 6.37 -10.46
N TYR A 95 -9.48 5.19 -11.02
CA TYR A 95 -8.59 5.06 -12.17
C TYR A 95 -9.08 5.86 -13.37
N LEU A 96 -10.36 5.76 -13.73
CA LEU A 96 -10.93 6.51 -14.85
C LEU A 96 -10.85 8.02 -14.61
N ILE A 97 -11.20 8.50 -13.40
CA ILE A 97 -11.07 9.90 -13.03
C ILE A 97 -9.62 10.36 -13.22
N LEU A 98 -8.65 9.64 -12.65
CA LEU A 98 -7.24 9.99 -12.76
C LEU A 98 -6.69 9.85 -14.19
N PHE A 99 -7.20 8.91 -14.98
CA PHE A 99 -6.82 8.72 -16.38
C PHE A 99 -7.20 9.93 -17.24
N PHE A 100 -8.41 10.47 -17.03
CA PHE A 100 -8.87 11.68 -17.71
C PHE A 100 -8.26 12.96 -17.13
N CYS A 101 -7.92 12.97 -15.83
CA CYS A 101 -7.20 14.08 -15.20
C CYS A 101 -5.68 14.08 -15.49
N ALA A 102 -5.12 12.99 -16.03
CA ALA A 102 -3.69 12.90 -16.37
C ALA A 102 -3.11 14.10 -17.17
N PRO A 103 -3.76 14.63 -18.22
CA PRO A 103 -3.32 15.87 -18.88
C PRO A 103 -3.30 17.07 -17.93
N LEU A 104 -4.34 17.27 -17.12
CA LEU A 104 -4.39 18.38 -16.16
C LEU A 104 -3.27 18.27 -15.10
N ILE A 105 -2.94 17.05 -14.69
CA ILE A 105 -1.81 16.80 -13.77
C ILE A 105 -0.49 17.15 -14.45
N ALA A 106 -0.28 16.72 -15.70
CA ALA A 106 0.92 17.03 -16.47
C ALA A 106 1.09 18.55 -16.68
N ASP A 107 0.01 19.24 -17.00
CA ASP A 107 -0.02 20.69 -17.17
C ASP A 107 0.27 21.41 -15.85
N PHE A 108 -0.31 20.94 -14.74
CA PHE A 108 -0.06 21.50 -13.41
C PHE A 108 1.43 21.45 -13.05
N PHE A 109 2.10 20.32 -13.30
CA PHE A 109 3.53 20.16 -13.02
C PHE A 109 4.46 20.69 -14.12
N ASN A 110 3.92 21.16 -15.26
CA ASN A 110 4.68 21.49 -16.47
C ASN A 110 5.57 20.33 -16.96
N MET A 111 5.05 19.10 -16.91
CA MET A 111 5.77 17.87 -17.24
C MET A 111 5.01 17.07 -18.32
N PRO A 112 5.19 17.36 -19.63
CA PRO A 112 4.45 16.68 -20.70
C PRO A 112 4.54 15.13 -20.71
N PRO A 113 5.69 14.50 -20.38
CA PRO A 113 5.79 13.03 -20.30
C PRO A 113 4.88 12.40 -19.24
N LEU A 114 4.39 13.19 -18.28
CA LEU A 114 3.66 12.72 -17.12
C LEU A 114 2.29 12.13 -17.49
N VAL A 115 1.70 12.52 -18.62
CA VAL A 115 0.37 12.02 -19.05
C VAL A 115 0.37 10.51 -19.22
N ASN A 116 1.29 9.97 -20.02
CA ASN A 116 1.36 8.54 -20.29
C ASN A 116 1.85 7.77 -19.06
N LEU A 117 2.78 8.36 -18.31
CA LEU A 117 3.29 7.78 -17.09
C LEU A 117 2.20 7.60 -16.03
N ALA A 118 1.38 8.65 -15.82
CA ALA A 118 0.26 8.64 -14.89
C ALA A 118 -0.75 7.54 -15.22
N ARG A 119 -1.13 7.43 -16.49
CA ARG A 119 -2.09 6.41 -16.95
C ARG A 119 -1.63 4.98 -16.68
N VAL A 120 -0.32 4.73 -16.80
CA VAL A 120 0.26 3.41 -16.52
C VAL A 120 0.40 3.17 -15.01
N ILE A 121 0.91 4.14 -14.26
CA ILE A 121 1.08 3.99 -12.80
C ILE A 121 -0.27 3.82 -12.10
N PHE A 122 -1.30 4.58 -12.50
CA PHE A 122 -2.61 4.47 -11.87
C PHE A 122 -3.31 3.14 -12.17
N LEU A 123 -2.90 2.38 -13.19
CA LEU A 123 -3.39 1.02 -13.42
C LEU A 123 -3.06 0.10 -12.23
N ALA A 124 -1.96 0.39 -11.51
CA ALA A 124 -1.59 -0.34 -10.30
C ALA A 124 -2.68 -0.27 -9.22
N LEU A 125 -3.48 0.81 -9.18
CA LEU A 125 -4.60 0.96 -8.23
C LEU A 125 -5.67 -0.11 -8.46
N VAL A 126 -6.02 -0.34 -9.72
CA VAL A 126 -7.01 -1.35 -10.12
C VAL A 126 -6.47 -2.74 -9.77
N ILE A 127 -5.24 -3.05 -10.16
CA ILE A 127 -4.61 -4.35 -9.87
C ILE A 127 -4.52 -4.60 -8.36
N ASN A 128 -4.11 -3.59 -7.59
CA ASN A 128 -3.98 -3.71 -6.15
C ASN A 128 -5.34 -3.95 -5.46
N SER A 129 -6.45 -3.45 -6.03
CA SER A 129 -7.79 -3.69 -5.45
C SER A 129 -8.16 -5.17 -5.37
N PHE A 130 -7.65 -6.00 -6.29
CA PHE A 130 -7.82 -7.45 -6.26
C PHE A 130 -7.05 -8.14 -5.13
N VAL A 131 -6.07 -7.46 -4.53
CA VAL A 131 -5.20 -8.02 -3.50
C VAL A 131 -5.75 -7.80 -2.09
N ILE A 132 -6.51 -6.72 -1.89
CA ILE A 132 -6.93 -6.25 -0.56
C ILE A 132 -7.68 -7.33 0.23
N VAL A 133 -8.78 -7.87 -0.33
CA VAL A 133 -9.62 -8.85 0.38
C VAL A 133 -8.90 -10.19 0.62
N PRO A 134 -8.20 -10.79 -0.36
CA PRO A 134 -7.35 -11.95 -0.10
C PRO A 134 -6.33 -11.72 1.03
N ASN A 135 -5.72 -10.52 1.09
CA ASN A 135 -4.78 -10.17 2.14
C ASN A 135 -5.47 -10.09 3.52
N VAL A 136 -6.65 -9.47 3.60
CA VAL A 136 -7.49 -9.42 4.81
C VAL A 136 -7.82 -10.83 5.30
N ILE A 137 -8.22 -11.74 4.39
CA ILE A 137 -8.56 -13.12 4.74
C ILE A 137 -7.33 -13.86 5.29
N LEU A 138 -6.17 -13.74 4.65
CA LEU A 138 -4.93 -14.38 5.12
C LEU A 138 -4.48 -13.80 6.46
N THR A 139 -4.61 -12.48 6.65
CA THR A 139 -4.28 -11.79 7.91
C THR A 139 -5.14 -12.32 9.04
N LYS A 140 -6.46 -12.42 8.84
CA LYS A 140 -7.39 -12.96 9.84
C LYS A 140 -7.13 -14.43 10.16
N GLN A 141 -6.65 -15.21 9.20
CA GLN A 141 -6.27 -16.61 9.40
C GLN A 141 -4.86 -16.81 10.01
N LEU A 142 -4.15 -15.72 10.32
CA LEU A 142 -2.75 -15.71 10.75
C LEU A 142 -1.81 -16.40 9.76
N LYS A 143 -2.11 -16.33 8.46
CA LYS A 143 -1.33 -16.93 7.37
C LYS A 143 -0.27 -15.96 6.84
N PHE A 144 0.55 -15.42 7.72
CA PHE A 144 1.57 -14.42 7.38
C PHE A 144 2.69 -14.96 6.49
N LYS A 145 2.94 -16.27 6.52
CA LYS A 145 3.87 -16.91 5.58
C LYS A 145 3.45 -16.68 4.13
N GLN A 146 2.16 -16.86 3.82
CA GLN A 146 1.60 -16.68 2.49
C GLN A 146 1.66 -15.21 2.07
N ILE A 147 1.38 -14.28 3.01
CA ILE A 147 1.50 -12.85 2.77
C ILE A 147 2.96 -12.49 2.45
N ALA A 148 3.91 -13.00 3.24
CA ALA A 148 5.34 -12.78 3.02
C ALA A 148 5.81 -13.30 1.65
N ILE A 149 5.38 -14.49 1.24
CA ILE A 149 5.73 -15.06 -0.07
C ILE A 149 5.18 -14.17 -1.21
N ALA A 150 3.94 -13.68 -1.09
CA ALA A 150 3.34 -12.80 -2.09
C ALA A 150 4.03 -11.42 -2.16
N ASP A 151 4.29 -10.80 -1.02
CA ASP A 151 4.91 -9.48 -0.92
C ASP A 151 6.38 -9.51 -1.39
N LEU A 152 7.18 -10.43 -0.85
CA LEU A 152 8.59 -10.56 -1.21
C LEU A 152 8.77 -11.09 -2.63
N GLY A 153 7.96 -12.08 -3.05
CA GLY A 153 8.01 -12.61 -4.40
C GLY A 153 7.68 -11.54 -5.45
N GLY A 154 6.59 -10.79 -5.23
CA GLY A 154 6.24 -9.65 -6.08
C GLY A 154 7.34 -8.60 -6.14
N MET A 155 7.90 -8.24 -4.97
CA MET A 155 8.98 -7.26 -4.87
C MET A 155 10.26 -7.70 -5.57
N ILE A 156 10.68 -8.96 -5.43
CA ILE A 156 11.90 -9.48 -6.07
C ILE A 156 11.73 -9.45 -7.60
N ILE A 157 10.62 -9.99 -8.12
CA ILE A 157 10.38 -10.06 -9.56
C ILE A 157 10.31 -8.66 -10.17
N SER A 158 9.58 -7.72 -9.55
CA SER A 158 9.48 -6.34 -10.04
C SER A 158 10.80 -5.60 -9.96
N SER A 159 11.63 -5.89 -8.95
CA SER A 159 12.95 -5.29 -8.80
C SER A 159 13.90 -5.73 -9.90
N VAL A 160 13.88 -7.01 -10.28
CA VAL A 160 14.64 -7.52 -11.43
C VAL A 160 14.21 -6.80 -12.71
N ILE A 161 12.90 -6.67 -12.96
CA ILE A 161 12.37 -5.96 -14.13
C ILE A 161 12.86 -4.52 -14.17
N THR A 162 12.84 -3.83 -13.04
CA THR A 162 13.27 -2.43 -12.91
C THR A 162 14.75 -2.28 -13.22
N ILE A 163 15.60 -3.12 -12.64
CA ILE A 163 17.05 -3.07 -12.85
C ILE A 163 17.37 -3.33 -14.32
N VAL A 164 16.74 -4.33 -14.94
CA VAL A 164 16.92 -4.63 -16.37
C VAL A 164 16.51 -3.45 -17.25
N LEU A 165 15.36 -2.83 -16.98
CA LEU A 165 14.89 -1.68 -17.75
C LEU A 165 15.75 -0.42 -17.52
N ALA A 166 16.22 -0.21 -16.29
CA ALA A 166 17.12 0.90 -15.97
C ALA A 166 18.45 0.77 -16.73
N ILE A 167 19.06 -0.42 -16.75
CA ILE A 167 20.30 -0.69 -17.50
C ILE A 167 20.09 -0.48 -19.01
N LYS A 168 18.90 -0.81 -19.54
CA LYS A 168 18.53 -0.58 -20.94
C LYS A 168 18.22 0.89 -21.26
N GLY A 169 18.29 1.81 -20.29
CA GLY A 169 18.11 3.25 -20.53
C GLY A 169 16.65 3.70 -20.62
N PHE A 170 15.69 2.94 -20.05
CA PHE A 170 14.27 3.33 -20.07
C PHE A 170 13.91 4.48 -19.09
N GLY A 171 14.85 4.97 -18.27
CA GLY A 171 14.63 6.09 -17.36
C GLY A 171 13.49 5.86 -16.37
N TYR A 172 12.62 6.86 -16.20
CA TYR A 172 11.42 6.81 -15.34
C TYR A 172 10.47 5.64 -15.65
N TRP A 173 10.46 5.10 -16.88
CA TRP A 173 9.65 3.92 -17.22
C TRP A 173 10.09 2.67 -16.46
N ALA A 174 11.38 2.57 -16.07
CA ALA A 174 11.85 1.46 -15.24
C ALA A 174 11.14 1.46 -13.88
N ILE A 175 11.00 2.64 -13.26
CA ILE A 175 10.34 2.78 -11.95
C ILE A 175 8.83 2.54 -12.08
N ALA A 176 8.21 3.03 -13.15
CA ALA A 176 6.79 2.77 -13.40
C ALA A 176 6.50 1.28 -13.60
N ALA A 177 7.34 0.61 -14.40
CA ALA A 177 7.26 -0.84 -14.59
C ALA A 177 7.43 -1.58 -13.26
N GLN A 178 8.28 -1.11 -12.35
CA GLN A 178 8.38 -1.65 -10.99
C GLN A 178 7.02 -1.66 -10.30
N GLN A 179 6.37 -0.50 -10.21
CA GLN A 179 5.16 -0.33 -9.40
C GLN A 179 4.03 -1.21 -9.91
N VAL A 180 3.82 -1.23 -11.23
CA VAL A 180 2.74 -2.00 -11.86
C VAL A 180 3.04 -3.50 -11.79
N SER A 181 4.27 -3.92 -12.14
CA SER A 181 4.63 -5.34 -12.11
C SER A 181 4.61 -5.90 -10.68
N GLN A 182 5.01 -5.11 -9.69
CA GLN A 182 5.01 -5.53 -8.30
C GLN A 182 3.62 -5.92 -7.82
N VAL A 183 2.63 -5.04 -8.01
CA VAL A 183 1.25 -5.34 -7.60
C VAL A 183 0.65 -6.47 -8.43
N PHE A 184 1.04 -6.59 -9.70
CA PHE A 184 0.60 -7.66 -10.58
C PHE A 184 1.09 -9.04 -10.13
N PHE A 185 2.40 -9.19 -9.88
CA PHE A 185 2.95 -10.46 -9.39
C PHE A 185 2.47 -10.78 -7.98
N LYS A 186 2.38 -9.78 -7.10
CA LYS A 186 1.76 -9.94 -5.78
C LYS A 186 0.32 -10.46 -5.89
N MET A 187 -0.47 -9.92 -6.82
CA MET A 187 -1.83 -10.38 -7.10
C MET A 187 -1.84 -11.85 -7.53
N ILE A 188 -1.01 -12.25 -8.48
CA ILE A 188 -0.96 -13.66 -8.90
C ILE A 188 -0.63 -14.57 -7.72
N ILE A 189 0.42 -14.26 -6.96
CA ILE A 189 0.88 -15.12 -5.86
C ILE A 189 -0.16 -15.19 -4.72
N ILE A 190 -0.78 -14.06 -4.35
CA ILE A 190 -1.74 -14.03 -3.26
C ILE A 190 -3.04 -14.76 -3.60
N TRP A 191 -3.48 -14.71 -4.87
CA TRP A 191 -4.65 -15.45 -5.34
C TRP A 191 -4.39 -16.96 -5.32
N CYS A 192 -3.21 -17.40 -5.77
CA CYS A 192 -2.78 -18.79 -5.66
C CYS A 192 -2.71 -19.27 -4.19
N CYS A 193 -2.28 -18.41 -3.27
CA CYS A 193 -2.13 -18.75 -1.85
C CYS A 193 -3.44 -18.72 -1.05
N SER A 194 -4.33 -17.77 -1.33
CA SER A 194 -5.57 -17.57 -0.56
C SER A 194 -6.61 -18.66 -0.85
N LYS A 195 -6.61 -19.22 -2.07
CA LYS A 195 -7.62 -20.17 -2.56
C LYS A 195 -9.06 -19.69 -2.36
N TRP A 196 -9.25 -18.38 -2.21
CA TRP A 196 -10.55 -17.76 -2.02
C TRP A 196 -11.04 -17.21 -3.37
N TRP A 197 -12.35 -17.35 -3.60
CA TRP A 197 -13.02 -16.81 -4.77
C TRP A 197 -14.24 -16.01 -4.35
N PRO A 198 -14.47 -14.82 -4.91
CA PRO A 198 -15.65 -14.02 -4.61
C PRO A 198 -16.91 -14.80 -4.99
N SER A 199 -17.89 -14.77 -4.09
CA SER A 199 -19.22 -15.32 -4.37
C SER A 199 -20.11 -14.26 -4.98
N TRP A 200 -20.97 -14.65 -5.92
CA TRP A 200 -21.97 -13.76 -6.51
C TRP A 200 -22.98 -13.20 -5.50
N LYS A 201 -23.17 -13.87 -4.36
CA LYS A 201 -23.96 -13.36 -3.23
C LYS A 201 -23.10 -12.35 -2.46
N SER A 202 -23.52 -11.09 -2.45
CA SER A 202 -22.84 -9.99 -1.76
C SER A 202 -23.78 -9.27 -0.81
N ASN A 203 -23.37 -9.12 0.45
CA ASN A 203 -24.14 -8.44 1.48
C ASN A 203 -23.77 -6.94 1.55
N PHE A 204 -24.38 -6.12 0.69
CA PHE A 204 -24.12 -4.68 0.67
C PHE A 204 -24.64 -3.94 1.92
N ALA A 205 -25.52 -4.56 2.73
CA ALA A 205 -25.97 -3.95 3.98
C ALA A 205 -24.79 -3.75 4.96
N LEU A 206 -23.81 -4.66 4.93
CA LEU A 206 -22.59 -4.54 5.75
C LEU A 206 -21.78 -3.28 5.40
N ILE A 207 -21.69 -2.94 4.11
CA ILE A 207 -20.97 -1.74 3.68
C ILE A 207 -21.61 -0.50 4.28
N LYS A 208 -22.94 -0.45 4.36
CA LYS A 208 -23.66 0.66 4.98
C LYS A 208 -23.41 0.72 6.49
N GLU A 209 -23.43 -0.42 7.18
CA GLU A 209 -23.16 -0.52 8.61
C GLU A 209 -21.74 -0.02 8.96
N LEU A 210 -20.76 -0.42 8.16
CA LEU A 210 -19.35 -0.10 8.38
C LEU A 210 -18.93 1.26 7.80
N PHE A 211 -19.82 1.95 7.07
CA PHE A 211 -19.48 3.17 6.34
C PHE A 211 -19.02 4.29 7.28
N ALA A 212 -19.73 4.54 8.38
CA ALA A 212 -19.39 5.63 9.30
C ALA A 212 -18.01 5.44 9.94
N PHE A 213 -17.72 4.22 10.43
CA PHE A 213 -16.40 3.88 10.97
C PHE A 213 -15.31 3.99 9.91
N SER A 214 -15.59 3.51 8.70
CA SER A 214 -14.61 3.51 7.61
C SER A 214 -14.31 4.91 7.11
N PHE A 215 -15.32 5.77 7.04
CA PHE A 215 -15.21 7.16 6.60
C PHE A 215 -14.35 7.99 7.56
N ALA A 216 -14.52 7.81 8.88
CA ALA A 216 -13.69 8.46 9.88
C ALA A 216 -12.20 8.08 9.73
N ILE A 217 -11.90 6.79 9.50
CA ILE A 217 -10.53 6.31 9.26
C ILE A 217 -9.97 6.88 7.96
N ILE A 218 -10.76 6.91 6.89
CA ILE A 218 -10.35 7.45 5.60
C ILE A 218 -9.99 8.92 5.73
N ILE A 219 -10.82 9.74 6.39
CA ILE A 219 -10.53 11.17 6.60
C ILE A 219 -9.24 11.36 7.40
N SER A 220 -9.10 10.66 8.53
CA SER A 220 -7.91 10.74 9.38
C SER A 220 -6.65 10.37 8.60
N SER A 221 -6.71 9.29 7.81
CA SER A 221 -5.61 8.85 6.96
C SER A 221 -5.31 9.87 5.87
N LEU A 222 -6.35 10.40 5.21
CA LEU A 222 -6.22 11.39 4.15
C LEU A 222 -5.53 12.66 4.66
N LEU A 223 -5.93 13.18 5.82
CA LEU A 223 -5.28 14.36 6.44
C LEU A 223 -3.81 14.09 6.73
N ASN A 224 -3.47 12.91 7.26
CA ASN A 224 -2.08 12.52 7.53
C ASN A 224 -1.25 12.44 6.23
N TYR A 225 -1.78 11.80 5.18
CA TYR A 225 -1.07 11.69 3.91
C TYR A 225 -0.98 13.03 3.16
N LEU A 226 -2.04 13.84 3.17
CA LEU A 226 -1.99 15.19 2.63
C LEU A 226 -0.90 15.99 3.34
N SER A 227 -0.82 15.96 4.66
CA SER A 227 0.23 16.67 5.41
C SER A 227 1.64 16.18 5.05
N LYS A 228 1.83 14.88 4.76
CA LYS A 228 3.14 14.32 4.40
C LYS A 228 3.55 14.59 2.95
N TYR A 229 2.59 14.68 2.03
CA TYR A 229 2.85 14.80 0.59
C TYR A 229 2.54 16.19 0.02
N VAL A 230 2.01 17.12 0.84
CA VAL A 230 1.80 18.52 0.42
C VAL A 230 3.10 19.14 -0.07
N TYR A 231 4.22 18.85 0.58
CA TYR A 231 5.53 19.36 0.17
C TYR A 231 5.95 18.83 -1.20
N ASN A 232 5.72 17.54 -1.51
CA ASN A 232 5.97 17.02 -2.86
C ASN A 232 5.14 17.78 -3.90
N PHE A 233 3.87 18.08 -3.58
CA PHE A 233 2.96 18.78 -4.48
C PHE A 233 3.40 20.22 -4.74
N VAL A 234 3.76 20.96 -3.68
CA VAL A 234 4.26 22.34 -3.80
C VAL A 234 5.60 22.36 -4.53
N ILE A 235 6.55 21.52 -4.13
CA ILE A 235 7.89 21.49 -4.72
C ILE A 235 7.82 21.17 -6.21
N GLY A 236 6.99 20.20 -6.60
CA GLY A 236 6.83 19.86 -8.02
C GLY A 236 6.26 20.99 -8.86
N ARG A 237 5.50 21.91 -8.28
CA ARG A 237 4.92 23.04 -9.02
C ARG A 237 5.88 24.22 -9.15
N THR A 238 6.72 24.45 -8.13
CA THR A 238 7.53 25.68 -8.01
C THR A 238 9.01 25.46 -8.31
N TYR A 239 9.54 24.25 -8.14
CA TYR A 239 10.95 23.91 -8.35
C TYR A 239 11.13 22.96 -9.54
N SER A 240 12.38 22.64 -9.85
CA SER A 240 12.70 21.73 -10.95
C SER A 240 12.25 20.29 -10.67
N THR A 241 12.07 19.51 -11.72
CA THR A 241 11.85 18.05 -11.65
C THR A 241 12.94 17.35 -10.84
N ALA A 242 14.19 17.77 -10.99
CA ALA A 242 15.33 17.21 -10.26
C ALA A 242 15.22 17.48 -8.75
N ASP A 243 14.84 18.69 -8.34
CA ASP A 243 14.64 19.05 -6.92
C ASP A 243 13.54 18.20 -6.29
N LEU A 244 12.43 18.00 -7.02
CA LEU A 244 11.37 17.11 -6.57
C LEU A 244 11.85 15.66 -6.43
N GLY A 245 12.71 15.20 -7.34
CA GLY A 245 13.35 13.88 -7.25
C GLY A 245 14.24 13.73 -6.02
N TYR A 246 15.10 14.71 -5.76
CA TYR A 246 15.93 14.75 -4.55
C TYR A 246 15.09 14.76 -3.28
N TYR A 247 14.08 15.64 -3.22
CA TYR A 247 13.18 15.71 -2.08
C TYR A 247 12.41 14.40 -1.87
N GLY A 248 11.87 13.82 -2.95
CA GLY A 248 11.13 12.56 -2.89
C GLY A 248 11.98 11.41 -2.33
N GLN A 249 13.24 11.31 -2.77
CA GLN A 249 14.18 10.31 -2.26
C GLN A 249 14.60 10.58 -0.81
N ALA A 250 14.89 11.83 -0.46
CA ALA A 250 15.21 12.23 0.91
C ALA A 250 14.05 11.92 1.86
N ASN A 251 12.82 12.28 1.50
CA ASN A 251 11.61 11.99 2.29
C ASN A 251 11.41 10.47 2.45
N LYS A 252 11.61 9.69 1.37
CA LYS A 252 11.55 8.22 1.43
C LYS A 252 12.54 7.65 2.43
N TYR A 253 13.79 8.09 2.43
CA TYR A 253 14.81 7.61 3.37
C TYR A 253 14.59 8.09 4.79
N TYR A 254 14.15 9.34 4.97
CA TYR A 254 13.82 9.93 6.27
C TYR A 254 12.69 9.17 6.98
N GLN A 255 11.68 8.72 6.25
CA GLN A 255 10.53 8.00 6.83
C GLN A 255 10.90 6.61 7.36
N ILE A 256 11.99 5.99 6.87
CA ILE A 256 12.38 4.63 7.30
C ILE A 256 12.68 4.59 8.80
N PRO A 257 13.66 5.35 9.35
CA PRO A 257 13.95 5.32 10.78
C PRO A 257 12.81 5.88 11.62
N VAL A 258 12.10 6.91 11.13
CA VAL A 258 10.94 7.50 11.84
C VAL A 258 9.86 6.44 12.09
N ASN A 259 9.50 5.67 11.07
CA ASN A 259 8.50 4.62 11.21
C ASN A 259 8.95 3.49 12.17
N VAL A 260 10.24 3.14 12.18
CA VAL A 260 10.78 2.14 13.12
C VAL A 260 10.64 2.62 14.57
N ILE A 261 11.00 3.88 14.85
CA ILE A 261 10.92 4.46 16.19
C ILE A 261 9.46 4.58 16.63
N ILE A 262 8.59 5.16 15.79
CA ILE A 262 7.17 5.35 16.12
C ILE A 262 6.50 4.01 16.40
N ASN A 263 6.71 3.00 15.56
CA ASN A 263 6.12 1.69 15.76
C ASN A 263 6.62 1.01 17.05
N SER A 264 7.87 1.27 17.45
CA SER A 264 8.42 0.77 18.72
C SER A 264 7.79 1.46 19.93
N VAL A 265 7.65 2.78 19.89
CA VAL A 265 7.02 3.56 20.98
C VAL A 265 5.55 3.21 21.12
N VAL A 266 4.80 3.18 20.02
CA VAL A 266 3.36 2.83 20.03
C VAL A 266 3.16 1.38 20.50
N GLY A 267 4.03 0.47 20.09
CA GLY A 267 3.98 -0.93 20.50
C GLY A 267 4.16 -1.16 22.00
N VAL A 268 4.87 -0.26 22.70
CA VAL A 268 5.09 -0.32 24.16
C VAL A 268 4.07 0.52 24.93
N ALA A 269 3.74 1.70 24.42
CA ALA A 269 2.81 2.61 25.07
C ALA A 269 1.40 2.02 25.18
N TYR A 270 0.92 1.33 24.13
CA TYR A 270 -0.44 0.81 24.11
C TYR A 270 -0.71 -0.27 25.17
N PRO A 271 0.16 -1.29 25.37
CA PRO A 271 0.04 -2.21 26.49
C PRO A 271 0.06 -1.53 27.86
N VAL A 272 0.94 -0.55 28.08
CA VAL A 272 1.07 0.19 29.35
C VAL A 272 -0.19 1.00 29.67
N PHE A 273 -0.75 1.70 28.69
CA PHE A 273 -2.02 2.42 28.87
C PHE A 273 -3.21 1.48 29.09
N SER A 274 -3.23 0.33 28.41
CA SER A 274 -4.29 -0.67 28.62
C SER A 274 -4.20 -1.34 30.00
N SER A 275 -3.00 -1.62 30.52
CA SER A 275 -2.85 -2.17 31.87
C SER A 275 -3.26 -1.18 32.95
N LEU A 276 -2.98 0.12 32.76
CA LEU A 276 -3.40 1.17 33.68
C LEU A 276 -4.92 1.40 33.69
N ASN A 277 -5.62 1.11 32.58
CA ASN A 277 -7.08 1.21 32.53
C ASN A 277 -7.78 -0.01 33.17
N ASN A 278 -7.21 -1.21 33.07
CA ASN A 278 -7.73 -2.40 33.77
C ASN A 278 -7.58 -2.31 35.30
N ASP A 279 -6.65 -1.51 35.82
CA ASP A 279 -6.53 -1.26 37.25
C ASP A 279 -7.60 -0.31 37.80
N LYS A 280 -8.28 0.47 36.94
CA LYS A 280 -9.39 1.35 37.37
C LYS A 280 -10.73 0.64 37.47
N GLU A 281 -10.91 -0.53 36.87
CA GLU A 281 -12.10 -1.38 37.09
C GLU A 281 -11.98 -2.26 38.35
N ARG A 282 -10.84 -2.22 39.05
CA ARG A 282 -10.57 -2.97 40.29
C ARG A 282 -10.50 -2.09 41.56
N GLN A 283 -10.76 -0.79 41.46
CA GLN A 283 -10.89 0.12 42.60
C GLN A 283 -12.33 0.64 42.68
#